data_AF-A0A933JFH5-F1
#
_entry.id   AF-A0A933JFH5-F1
#
_cell.length_a   1.000
_cell.length_b   1.000
_cell.length_c   1.000
_cell.angle_alpha   90.00
_cell.angle_beta   90.00
_cell.angle_gamma   90.00
#
_symmetry.space_group_name_H-M   'P 1'
#
loop_
_entity.id
_entity.type
_entity.pdbx_description
1 polymer ?
#
loop_
_entity_poly.entity_id
_entity_poly.type
_entity_poly.pdbx_seq_one_letter_code
_entity_poly.pdbx_strand_id
1 'polypeptide(L)'
;MAQLHKRFTDRQVKEILRRYLQDEITRAYVQKILKIGKTRLFALIKLYRQNPDSFSLQYERQGRSIAPTIQKNIFKELAIEKKLIHNKDVPLHSYNYSYIQKRLQTHYDQTVSLPAIIRRAKQNWIHSTTHEIPAVRFEKALQQKQSLFRPFHIRPLYQSVKDIFYLRLERTADAYRTISLRTRQLKINGVNPGDVLNLRLYPLNAATSELRCWRKNTLLDIRILKNADLKGVHF
;
A
#
# COMPACT_ATOMS: atom_id res chain seq x y z
N MET A 1 7.95 -7.57 -8.82
CA MET A 1 9.29 -7.45 -8.23
C MET A 1 9.16 -7.27 -6.72
N ALA A 2 9.42 -8.31 -5.94
CA ALA A 2 9.35 -8.22 -4.47
C ALA A 2 10.53 -7.39 -3.94
N GLN A 3 10.23 -6.40 -3.09
CA GLN A 3 11.26 -5.57 -2.48
C GLN A 3 12.10 -6.41 -1.51
N LEU A 4 13.43 -6.35 -1.64
CA LEU A 4 14.38 -7.19 -0.89
C LEU A 4 14.17 -7.07 0.65
N HIS A 5 13.90 -5.86 1.13
CA HIS A 5 13.65 -5.55 2.54
C HIS A 5 12.38 -6.20 3.13
N LYS A 6 11.46 -6.72 2.29
CA LYS A 6 10.27 -7.45 2.77
C LYS A 6 10.52 -8.95 2.94
N ARG A 7 11.62 -9.46 2.37
CA ARG A 7 11.92 -10.91 2.33
C ARG A 7 13.13 -11.29 3.17
N PHE A 8 14.06 -10.37 3.36
CA PHE A 8 15.29 -10.60 4.10
C PHE A 8 15.52 -9.46 5.08
N THR A 9 16.02 -9.83 6.25
CA THR A 9 16.52 -8.85 7.24
C THR A 9 17.89 -8.32 6.80
N ASP A 10 18.26 -7.14 7.30
CA ASP A 10 19.56 -6.53 7.02
C ASP A 10 20.70 -7.48 7.40
N ARG A 11 20.60 -8.15 8.56
CA ARG A 11 21.58 -9.15 9.03
C ARG A 11 21.75 -10.32 8.07
N GLN A 12 20.66 -10.89 7.56
CA GLN A 12 20.72 -12.02 6.62
C GLN A 12 21.41 -11.63 5.31
N VAL A 13 21.18 -10.41 4.82
CA VAL A 13 21.83 -9.96 3.59
C VAL A 13 23.30 -9.61 3.82
N LYS A 14 23.66 -9.02 4.97
CA LYS A 14 25.08 -8.82 5.34
C LYS A 14 25.85 -10.14 5.34
N GLU A 15 25.28 -11.18 5.96
CA GLU A 15 25.94 -12.49 6.01
C GLU A 15 26.15 -13.09 4.62
N ILE A 16 25.14 -13.04 3.75
CA ILE A 16 25.25 -13.53 2.37
C ILE A 16 26.31 -12.73 1.59
N LEU A 17 26.35 -11.41 1.74
CA LEU A 17 27.35 -10.57 1.08
C LEU A 17 28.77 -10.83 1.62
N ARG A 18 28.91 -11.07 2.93
CA ARG A 18 30.20 -11.42 3.56
C ARG A 18 30.76 -12.72 3.00
N ARG A 19 29.97 -13.79 2.98
CA ARG A 19 30.39 -15.09 2.42
C ARG A 19 30.71 -15.03 0.94
N TYR A 20 30.00 -14.18 0.18
CA TYR A 20 30.32 -13.94 -1.22
C TYR A 20 31.66 -13.22 -1.40
N LEU A 21 32.01 -12.30 -0.51
CA LEU A 21 33.31 -11.60 -0.53
C LEU A 21 34.48 -12.47 -0.04
N GLN A 22 34.19 -13.50 0.74
CA GLN A 22 35.14 -14.53 1.19
C GLN A 22 35.26 -15.71 0.19
N ASP A 23 34.65 -15.59 -0.99
CA ASP A 23 34.58 -16.62 -2.04
C ASP A 23 33.99 -17.98 -1.60
N GLU A 24 33.29 -18.03 -0.46
CA GLU A 24 32.62 -19.24 0.06
C GLU A 24 31.38 -19.63 -0.78
N ILE A 25 30.79 -18.67 -1.49
CA ILE A 25 29.58 -18.88 -2.28
C ILE A 25 29.66 -18.21 -3.66
N THR A 26 29.11 -18.87 -4.67
CA THR A 26 29.16 -18.37 -6.04
C THR A 26 28.15 -17.25 -6.31
N ARG A 27 28.48 -16.37 -7.27
CA ARG A 27 27.59 -15.29 -7.73
C ARG A 27 26.22 -15.79 -8.19
N ALA A 28 26.19 -16.94 -8.87
CA ALA A 28 24.94 -17.54 -9.35
C ALA A 28 24.04 -17.96 -8.19
N TYR A 29 24.63 -18.51 -7.12
CA TYR A 29 23.93 -18.93 -5.92
C TYR A 29 23.32 -17.73 -5.17
N VAL A 30 24.08 -16.66 -4.98
CA VAL A 30 23.60 -15.43 -4.33
C VAL A 30 22.42 -14.81 -5.08
N GLN A 31 22.50 -14.74 -6.42
CA GLN A 31 21.40 -14.23 -7.24
C GLN A 31 20.14 -15.08 -7.12
N LYS A 32 20.29 -16.41 -7.03
CA LYS A 32 19.17 -17.35 -6.87
C LYS A 32 18.50 -17.21 -5.50
N ILE A 33 19.27 -17.08 -4.42
CA ILE A 33 18.75 -16.89 -3.05
C ILE A 33 18.01 -15.55 -2.94
N LEU A 34 18.71 -14.45 -3.24
CA LEU A 34 18.15 -13.11 -3.07
C LEU A 34 17.07 -12.80 -4.13
N LYS A 35 17.02 -13.57 -5.22
CA LYS A 35 16.18 -13.34 -6.42
C LYS A 35 16.37 -11.91 -6.96
N ILE A 36 17.63 -11.51 -7.11
CA ILE A 36 18.03 -10.21 -7.65
C ILE A 36 18.89 -10.38 -8.91
N GLY A 37 18.83 -9.40 -9.81
CA GLY A 37 19.71 -9.37 -10.99
C GLY A 37 21.12 -8.87 -10.69
N LYS A 38 22.04 -9.13 -11.63
CA LYS A 38 23.47 -8.78 -11.57
C LYS A 38 23.71 -7.34 -11.10
N THR A 39 23.06 -6.34 -11.72
CA THR A 39 23.26 -4.91 -11.42
C THR A 39 22.97 -4.57 -9.96
N ARG A 40 21.89 -5.13 -9.41
CA ARG A 40 21.49 -4.88 -8.02
C ARG A 40 22.43 -5.56 -7.02
N LEU A 41 22.94 -6.75 -7.34
CA LEU A 41 23.93 -7.43 -6.52
C LEU A 41 25.21 -6.59 -6.39
N PHE A 42 25.75 -6.10 -7.51
CA PHE A 42 26.96 -5.25 -7.47
C PHE A 42 26.73 -3.90 -6.76
N ALA A 43 25.54 -3.31 -6.88
CA ALA A 43 25.19 -2.12 -6.11
C ALA A 43 25.18 -2.39 -4.59
N LEU A 44 24.63 -3.54 -4.16
CA LEU A 44 24.65 -3.93 -2.74
C LEU A 44 26.06 -4.23 -2.24
N ILE A 45 26.89 -4.89 -3.05
CA ILE A 45 28.30 -5.14 -2.71
C ILE A 45 29.07 -3.81 -2.57
N LYS A 46 28.83 -2.86 -3.48
CA LYS A 46 29.44 -1.53 -3.42
C LYS A 46 29.07 -0.80 -2.13
N LEU A 47 27.79 -0.79 -1.76
CA LEU A 47 27.31 -0.19 -0.50
C LEU A 47 27.90 -0.87 0.73
N TYR A 48 27.96 -2.21 0.72
CA TYR A 48 28.54 -2.99 1.81
C TYR A 48 30.04 -2.75 2.00
N ARG A 49 30.79 -2.58 0.89
CA ARG A 49 32.22 -2.24 0.94
C ARG A 49 32.49 -0.81 1.45
N GLN A 50 31.56 0.11 1.24
CA GLN A 50 31.71 1.50 1.69
C GLN A 50 31.50 1.64 3.19
N ASN A 51 30.48 0.99 3.76
CA ASN A 51 30.22 0.99 5.21
C ASN A 51 29.55 -0.34 5.65
N PRO A 52 30.30 -1.34 6.12
CA PRO A 52 29.76 -2.64 6.54
C PRO A 52 28.82 -2.53 7.74
N ASP A 53 29.14 -1.66 8.70
CA ASP A 53 28.43 -1.56 9.98
C ASP A 53 27.06 -0.86 9.84
N SER A 54 26.97 0.20 9.04
CA SER A 54 25.72 0.95 8.80
C SER A 54 24.87 0.41 7.63
N PHE A 55 25.27 -0.70 7.00
CA PHE A 55 24.51 -1.27 5.89
C PHE A 55 23.08 -1.62 6.32
N SER A 56 22.10 -1.00 5.65
CA SER A 56 20.68 -1.27 5.79
C SER A 56 20.01 -1.36 4.41
N LEU A 57 19.04 -2.27 4.28
CA LEU A 57 18.22 -2.41 3.07
C LEU A 57 16.97 -1.55 3.12
N GLN A 58 16.73 -0.88 4.25
CA GLN A 58 15.63 0.05 4.40
C GLN A 58 15.88 1.22 3.45
N TYR A 59 15.05 1.30 2.42
CA TYR A 59 15.04 2.46 1.55
C TYR A 59 14.39 3.61 2.33
N GLU A 60 15.20 4.43 2.97
CA GLU A 60 14.74 5.72 3.48
C GLU A 60 14.50 6.63 2.27
N ARG A 61 13.23 6.77 1.90
CA ARG A 61 12.84 7.80 0.94
C ARG A 61 13.10 9.14 1.60
N GLN A 62 14.15 9.84 1.17
CA GLN A 62 14.33 11.26 1.46
C GLN A 62 13.19 12.02 0.75
N GLY A 63 12.03 12.09 1.42
CA GLY A 63 10.96 12.98 0.99
C GLY A 63 11.50 14.41 1.00
N ARG A 64 11.05 15.25 0.06
CA ARG A 64 11.28 16.70 0.14
C ARG A 64 10.77 17.16 1.50
N SER A 65 11.68 17.38 2.44
CA SER A 65 11.33 17.92 3.75
C SER A 65 10.89 19.36 3.51
N ILE A 66 9.78 19.74 4.14
CA ILE A 66 9.31 21.10 4.10
C ILE A 66 10.37 21.96 4.81
N ALA A 67 10.78 23.05 4.19
CA ALA A 67 11.76 23.95 4.79
C ALA A 67 11.32 24.37 6.20
N PRO A 68 12.23 24.46 7.19
CA PRO A 68 11.90 24.85 8.56
C PRO A 68 11.13 26.18 8.64
N THR A 69 11.40 27.10 7.71
CA THR A 69 10.71 28.39 7.55
C THR A 69 9.22 28.23 7.27
N ILE A 70 8.87 27.35 6.32
CA ILE A 70 7.48 27.03 5.97
C ILE A 70 6.77 26.39 7.17
N GLN A 71 7.45 25.49 7.89
CA GLN A 71 6.89 24.86 9.08
C GLN A 71 6.57 25.89 10.18
N LYS A 72 7.47 26.84 10.41
CA LYS A 72 7.25 27.95 11.36
C LYS A 72 6.03 28.80 10.96
N ASN A 73 5.88 29.11 9.67
CA ASN A 73 4.75 29.89 9.17
C ASN A 73 3.43 29.12 9.30
N ILE A 74 3.41 27.82 8.96
CA ILE A 74 2.23 26.96 9.17
C ILE A 74 1.81 26.99 10.64
N PHE A 75 2.75 26.87 11.57
CA PHE A 75 2.45 26.89 12.99
C PHE A 75 1.96 28.26 13.48
N LYS A 76 2.53 29.35 12.96
CA LYS A 76 2.06 30.71 13.25
C LYS A 76 0.60 30.89 12.83
N GLU A 77 0.26 30.51 11.59
CA GLU A 77 -1.11 30.65 11.08
C GLU A 77 -2.12 29.74 11.81
N LEU A 78 -1.73 28.49 12.12
CA LEU A 78 -2.55 27.60 12.94
C LEU A 78 -2.79 28.16 14.35
N ALA A 79 -1.82 28.86 14.95
CA ALA A 79 -2.00 29.48 16.25
C ALA A 79 -2.99 30.65 16.22
N ILE A 80 -2.96 31.45 15.15
CA ILE A 80 -3.92 32.54 14.94
C ILE A 80 -5.33 31.96 14.78
N GLU A 81 -5.49 30.97 13.91
CA GLU A 81 -6.76 30.29 13.68
C GLU A 81 -7.31 29.70 14.98
N LYS A 82 -6.45 29.08 15.81
CA LYS A 82 -6.86 28.55 17.11
C LYS A 82 -7.42 29.65 18.01
N LYS A 83 -6.76 30.81 18.08
CA LYS A 83 -7.24 31.94 18.91
C LYS A 83 -8.61 32.43 18.43
N LEU A 84 -8.83 32.48 17.11
CA LEU A 84 -10.13 32.84 16.54
C LEU A 84 -11.23 31.84 16.93
N ILE A 85 -10.94 30.55 16.90
CA ILE A 85 -11.91 29.50 17.28
C ILE A 85 -12.29 29.55 18.78
N HIS A 86 -11.37 30.01 19.63
CA HIS A 86 -11.66 30.16 21.07
C HIS A 86 -12.41 31.47 21.38
N ASN A 87 -12.48 32.41 20.42
CA ASN A 87 -13.21 33.64 20.61
C ASN A 87 -14.73 33.39 20.48
N LYS A 88 -15.48 33.69 21.54
CA LYS A 88 -16.94 33.50 21.59
C LYS A 88 -17.70 34.44 20.64
N ASP A 89 -17.09 35.56 20.27
CA ASP A 89 -17.69 36.56 19.37
C ASP A 89 -17.55 36.18 17.89
N VAL A 90 -16.77 35.13 17.60
CA VAL A 90 -16.50 34.67 16.24
C VAL A 90 -17.18 33.31 16.04
N PRO A 91 -18.09 33.15 15.06
CA PRO A 91 -18.80 31.90 14.82
C PRO A 91 -17.92 30.87 14.08
N LEU A 92 -16.70 30.65 14.57
CA LEU A 92 -15.76 29.67 14.04
C LEU A 92 -15.53 28.57 15.07
N HIS A 93 -15.89 27.34 14.73
CA HIS A 93 -15.77 26.18 15.63
C HIS A 93 -14.69 25.18 15.19
N SER A 94 -14.07 25.38 14.02
CA SER A 94 -13.12 24.45 13.42
C SER A 94 -12.03 25.18 12.63
N TYR A 95 -10.86 24.55 12.49
CA TYR A 95 -9.75 25.06 11.70
C TYR A 95 -10.08 25.13 10.21
N ASN A 96 -9.93 26.31 9.59
CA ASN A 96 -10.01 26.45 8.15
C ASN A 96 -8.64 26.27 7.48
N TYR A 97 -8.26 25.01 7.21
CA TYR A 97 -6.98 24.70 6.59
C TYR A 97 -6.82 25.26 5.17
N SER A 98 -7.92 25.42 4.42
CA SER A 98 -7.90 26.02 3.08
C SER A 98 -7.56 27.51 3.14
N TYR A 99 -8.08 28.22 4.14
CA TYR A 99 -7.71 29.62 4.38
C TYR A 99 -6.23 29.76 4.74
N ILE A 100 -5.72 28.90 5.63
CA ILE A 100 -4.29 28.87 5.99
C ILE A 100 -3.43 28.59 4.75
N GLN A 101 -3.83 27.64 3.91
CA GLN A 101 -3.13 27.34 2.66
C GLN A 101 -3.06 28.57 1.74
N LYS A 102 -4.21 29.26 1.55
CA LYS A 102 -4.29 30.48 0.75
C LYS A 102 -3.40 31.57 1.33
N ARG A 103 -3.39 31.75 2.65
CA ARG A 103 -2.57 32.77 3.33
C ARG A 103 -1.08 32.49 3.23
N LEU A 104 -0.67 31.23 3.31
CA LEU A 104 0.73 30.82 3.07
C LEU A 104 1.17 31.16 1.64
N GLN A 105 0.29 30.96 0.67
CA GLN A 105 0.55 31.31 -0.73
C GLN A 105 0.62 32.82 -0.93
N THR A 106 -0.35 33.59 -0.44
CA THR A 106 -0.44 35.03 -0.73
C THR A 106 0.50 35.90 0.10
N HIS A 107 0.71 35.58 1.38
CA HIS A 107 1.47 36.44 2.30
C HIS A 107 2.94 36.00 2.47
N TYR A 108 3.23 34.72 2.26
CA TYR A 108 4.58 34.18 2.48
C TYR A 108 5.21 33.63 1.20
N ASP A 109 4.51 33.68 0.05
CA ASP A 109 4.92 33.09 -1.23
C ASP A 109 5.32 31.60 -1.12
N GLN A 110 4.60 30.88 -0.26
CA GLN A 110 4.89 29.48 0.09
C GLN A 110 3.78 28.56 -0.40
N THR A 111 4.07 27.80 -1.46
CA THR A 111 3.15 26.80 -1.98
C THR A 111 3.26 25.50 -1.18
N VAL A 112 2.26 25.22 -0.35
CA VAL A 112 2.15 23.99 0.45
C VAL A 112 0.85 23.27 0.10
N SER A 113 0.89 21.95 0.06
CA SER A 113 -0.32 21.15 -0.15
C SER A 113 -1.19 21.09 1.12
N LEU A 114 -2.51 21.16 0.95
CA LEU A 114 -3.47 21.05 2.05
C LEU A 114 -3.24 19.79 2.93
N PRO A 115 -2.99 18.58 2.37
CA PRO A 115 -2.71 17.40 3.18
C PRO A 115 -1.45 17.55 4.05
N ALA A 116 -0.45 18.30 3.60
CA ALA A 116 0.75 18.54 4.38
C ALA A 116 0.46 19.43 5.59
N ILE A 117 -0.34 20.48 5.43
CA ILE A 117 -0.79 21.36 6.53
C ILE A 117 -1.60 20.55 7.55
N ILE A 118 -2.60 19.80 7.09
CA ILE A 118 -3.44 18.96 7.96
C ILE A 118 -2.60 17.93 8.72
N ARG A 119 -1.66 17.26 8.03
CA ARG A 119 -0.75 16.29 8.66
C ARG A 119 0.05 16.94 9.78
N ARG A 120 0.60 18.15 9.56
CA ARG A 120 1.37 18.86 10.59
C ARG A 120 0.49 19.33 11.75
N ALA A 121 -0.73 19.76 11.48
CA ALA A 121 -1.70 20.06 12.54
C ALA A 121 -1.96 18.80 13.41
N LYS A 122 -2.31 17.67 12.80
CA LYS A 122 -2.59 16.40 13.52
C LYS A 122 -1.41 15.85 14.33
N GLN A 123 -0.17 16.17 13.92
CA GLN A 123 1.05 15.72 14.59
C GLN A 123 1.48 16.59 15.77
N ASN A 124 1.07 17.87 15.81
CA ASN A 124 1.63 18.83 16.76
C ASN A 124 0.58 19.53 17.62
N TRP A 125 -0.68 19.56 17.18
CA TRP A 125 -1.73 20.32 17.86
C TRP A 125 -2.67 19.40 18.64
N ILE A 126 -3.05 19.89 19.82
CA ILE A 126 -4.07 19.29 20.67
C ILE A 126 -5.44 19.51 20.05
N HIS A 127 -6.21 18.44 19.88
CA HIS A 127 -7.59 18.50 19.40
C HIS A 127 -8.51 19.08 20.47
N SER A 128 -9.43 19.96 20.08
CA SER A 128 -10.36 20.64 21.02
C SER A 128 -11.20 19.66 21.82
N THR A 129 -11.77 18.64 21.18
CA THR A 129 -12.67 17.66 21.84
C THR A 129 -11.94 16.68 22.76
N THR A 130 -10.73 16.25 22.42
CA THR A 130 -10.08 15.15 23.13
C THR A 130 -8.89 15.59 23.98
N HIS A 131 -8.52 16.86 23.92
CA HIS A 131 -7.40 17.43 24.67
C HIS A 131 -6.06 16.69 24.50
N GLU A 132 -5.94 15.91 23.42
CA GLU A 132 -4.76 15.13 23.06
C GLU A 132 -4.34 15.45 21.61
N ILE A 133 -3.06 15.19 21.30
CA ILE A 133 -2.54 15.27 19.94
C ILE A 133 -3.07 14.06 19.14
N PRO A 134 -3.77 14.25 18.01
CA PRO A 134 -4.39 13.17 17.26
C PRO A 134 -3.42 12.05 16.85
N ALA A 135 -2.19 12.38 16.43
CA ALA A 135 -1.19 11.39 16.06
C ALA A 135 -0.79 10.50 17.25
N VAL A 136 -0.49 11.11 18.39
CA VAL A 136 -0.09 10.41 19.62
C VAL A 136 -1.23 9.53 20.14
N ARG A 137 -2.46 10.06 20.18
CA ARG A 137 -3.65 9.30 20.57
C ARG A 137 -3.87 8.09 19.67
N PHE A 138 -3.69 8.27 18.36
CA PHE A 138 -3.83 7.18 17.40
C PHE A 138 -2.76 6.10 17.59
N GLU A 139 -1.50 6.48 17.80
CA GLU A 139 -0.41 5.53 18.10
C GLU A 139 -0.66 4.74 19.39
N LYS A 140 -1.10 5.41 20.47
CA LYS A 140 -1.50 4.75 21.71
C LYS A 140 -2.62 3.73 21.47
N ALA A 141 -3.66 4.11 20.72
CA ALA A 141 -4.77 3.22 20.39
C ALA A 141 -4.31 1.97 19.62
N LEU A 142 -3.37 2.13 18.67
CA LEU A 142 -2.77 1.01 17.94
C LEU A 142 -1.98 0.08 18.86
N GLN A 143 -1.14 0.62 19.75
CA GLN A 143 -0.35 -0.16 20.70
C GLN A 143 -1.24 -0.94 21.68
N GLN A 144 -2.32 -0.30 22.15
CA GLN A 144 -3.28 -0.89 23.08
C GLN A 144 -4.31 -1.80 22.38
N LYS A 145 -4.22 -1.96 21.04
CA LYS A 145 -5.19 -2.69 20.21
C LYS A 145 -6.64 -2.21 20.42
N GLN A 146 -6.81 -0.95 20.79
CA GLN A 146 -8.11 -0.31 20.96
C GLN A 146 -8.61 0.14 19.58
N SER A 147 -9.63 -0.55 19.08
CA SER A 147 -10.25 -0.28 17.79
C SER A 147 -11.76 -0.19 17.95
N LEU A 148 -12.36 0.89 17.43
CA LEU A 148 -13.82 1.00 17.27
C LEU A 148 -14.32 0.18 16.08
N PHE A 149 -13.42 -0.23 15.19
CA PHE A 149 -13.77 -1.15 14.11
C PHE A 149 -13.88 -2.55 14.68
N ARG A 150 -15.02 -3.19 14.41
CA ARG A 150 -15.18 -4.63 14.57
C ARG A 150 -14.07 -5.34 13.78
N PRO A 151 -13.43 -6.39 14.33
CA PRO A 151 -12.45 -7.14 13.57
C PRO A 151 -13.08 -7.63 12.27
N PHE A 152 -12.38 -7.42 11.16
CA PHE A 152 -12.88 -7.81 9.85
C PHE A 152 -12.94 -9.34 9.77
N HIS A 153 -14.15 -9.87 9.64
CA HIS A 153 -14.37 -11.29 9.40
C HIS A 153 -15.06 -11.44 8.04
N ILE A 154 -14.56 -12.36 7.24
CA ILE A 154 -15.19 -12.72 5.97
C ILE A 154 -16.50 -13.42 6.32
N ARG A 155 -17.64 -12.86 5.86
CA ARG A 155 -18.94 -13.48 6.11
C ARG A 155 -19.00 -14.84 5.41
N PRO A 156 -19.66 -15.85 6.01
CA PRO A 156 -19.94 -17.11 5.33
C PRO A 156 -20.62 -16.86 3.98
N LEU A 157 -20.35 -17.72 3.00
CA LEU A 157 -20.50 -17.58 1.53
C LEU A 157 -19.22 -17.13 0.79
N TYR A 158 -18.30 -16.46 1.48
CA TYR A 158 -17.02 -16.05 0.91
C TYR A 158 -15.87 -16.80 1.62
N GLN A 159 -14.82 -17.16 0.88
CA GLN A 159 -13.67 -17.87 1.45
C GLN A 159 -12.47 -16.95 1.66
N SER A 160 -12.41 -15.83 0.93
CA SER A 160 -11.32 -14.85 1.03
C SER A 160 -11.80 -13.42 0.79
N VAL A 161 -10.99 -12.45 1.20
CA VAL A 161 -11.12 -11.03 0.79
C VAL A 161 -11.14 -10.86 -0.74
N LYS A 162 -10.49 -11.77 -1.47
CA LYS A 162 -10.50 -11.80 -2.95
C LYS A 162 -11.88 -12.14 -3.53
N ASP A 163 -12.78 -12.66 -2.70
CA ASP A 163 -14.17 -12.91 -3.07
C ASP A 163 -15.08 -11.72 -2.73
N ILE A 164 -14.53 -10.64 -2.16
CA ILE A 164 -15.25 -9.41 -1.82
C ILE A 164 -14.78 -8.28 -2.72
N PHE A 165 -13.46 -8.10 -2.85
CA PHE A 165 -12.86 -7.03 -3.65
C PHE A 165 -12.36 -7.56 -4.98
N TYR A 166 -13.25 -7.80 -5.93
CA TYR A 166 -12.92 -8.39 -7.23
C TYR A 166 -13.63 -7.69 -8.39
N LEU A 167 -13.09 -7.91 -9.59
CA LEU A 167 -13.74 -7.54 -10.84
C LEU A 167 -14.65 -8.69 -11.25
N ARG A 168 -15.95 -8.40 -11.39
CA ARG A 168 -17.00 -9.40 -11.61
C ARG A 168 -17.24 -9.60 -13.10
N LEU A 169 -17.35 -10.86 -13.51
CA LEU A 169 -17.76 -11.25 -14.85
C LEU A 169 -18.68 -12.48 -14.77
N GLU A 170 -19.60 -12.62 -15.71
CA GLU A 170 -20.44 -13.82 -15.81
C GLU A 170 -20.23 -14.50 -17.16
N ARG A 171 -20.08 -15.83 -17.14
CA ARG A 171 -19.93 -16.63 -18.35
C ARG A 171 -20.71 -17.93 -18.21
N THR A 172 -21.38 -18.32 -19.28
CA THR A 172 -22.03 -19.61 -19.40
C THR A 172 -21.01 -20.63 -19.90
N ALA A 173 -21.00 -21.80 -19.29
CA ALA A 173 -20.18 -22.90 -19.78
C ALA A 173 -20.76 -23.48 -21.07
N ASP A 174 -19.91 -23.69 -22.06
CA ASP A 174 -20.27 -24.33 -23.31
C ASP A 174 -20.47 -25.85 -23.17
N ALA A 175 -20.83 -26.51 -24.29
CA ALA A 175 -20.98 -27.97 -24.37
C ALA A 175 -19.73 -28.74 -23.91
N TYR A 176 -18.55 -28.14 -24.03
CA TYR A 176 -17.27 -28.71 -23.65
C TYR A 176 -16.84 -28.34 -22.22
N ARG A 177 -17.77 -27.81 -21.40
CA ARG A 177 -17.53 -27.36 -20.02
C ARG A 177 -16.42 -26.31 -19.92
N THR A 178 -16.36 -25.47 -20.94
CA THR A 178 -15.34 -24.45 -21.13
C THR A 178 -15.98 -23.06 -21.09
N ILE A 179 -15.26 -22.10 -20.52
CA ILE A 179 -15.64 -20.68 -20.56
C ILE A 179 -14.66 -19.92 -21.43
N SER A 180 -15.19 -18.97 -22.20
CA SER A 180 -14.37 -18.08 -23.02
C SER A 180 -14.18 -16.72 -22.34
N LEU A 181 -12.91 -16.39 -22.12
CA LEU A 181 -12.43 -15.07 -21.76
C LEU A 181 -11.76 -14.45 -22.99
N ARG A 182 -12.57 -13.92 -23.92
CA ARG A 182 -12.18 -13.39 -25.25
C ARG A 182 -11.16 -14.25 -26.01
N THR A 183 -9.88 -14.13 -25.70
CA THR A 183 -8.77 -14.83 -26.36
C THR A 183 -8.42 -16.18 -25.71
N ARG A 184 -8.85 -16.43 -24.47
CA ARG A 184 -8.56 -17.68 -23.75
C ARG A 184 -9.83 -18.47 -23.49
N GLN A 185 -9.78 -19.75 -23.81
CA GLN A 185 -10.74 -20.74 -23.37
C GLN A 185 -10.20 -21.46 -22.14
N LEU A 186 -11.03 -21.57 -21.10
CA LEU A 186 -10.67 -22.20 -19.84
C LEU A 186 -11.68 -23.32 -19.55
N LYS A 187 -11.21 -24.57 -19.59
CA LYS A 187 -12.02 -25.71 -19.14
C LYS A 187 -12.16 -25.66 -17.63
N ILE A 188 -13.38 -25.66 -17.09
CA ILE A 188 -13.63 -25.58 -15.64
C ILE A 188 -14.15 -26.93 -15.15
N ASN A 189 -13.58 -27.40 -14.04
CA ASN A 189 -13.98 -28.68 -13.45
C ASN A 189 -15.31 -28.53 -12.69
N GLY A 190 -16.16 -29.56 -12.75
CA GLY A 190 -17.41 -29.60 -11.98
C GLY A 190 -18.56 -28.74 -12.51
N VAL A 191 -18.46 -28.29 -13.77
CA VAL A 191 -19.47 -27.46 -14.44
C VAL A 191 -20.22 -28.26 -15.48
N ASN A 192 -21.54 -28.07 -15.56
CA ASN A 192 -22.36 -28.64 -16.64
C ASN A 192 -22.53 -27.62 -17.78
N PRO A 193 -22.68 -28.07 -19.03
CA PRO A 193 -23.06 -27.19 -20.13
C PRO A 193 -24.31 -26.37 -19.79
N GLY A 194 -24.28 -25.06 -20.05
CA GLY A 194 -25.37 -24.14 -19.71
C GLY A 194 -25.32 -23.56 -18.29
N ASP A 195 -24.44 -24.06 -17.40
CA ASP A 195 -24.26 -23.45 -16.08
C ASP A 195 -23.71 -22.03 -16.22
N VAL A 196 -24.35 -21.08 -15.53
CA VAL A 196 -23.86 -19.70 -15.42
C VAL A 196 -22.85 -19.63 -14.27
N LEU A 197 -21.61 -19.25 -14.59
CA LEU A 197 -20.52 -19.08 -13.65
C LEU A 197 -20.28 -17.60 -13.35
N ASN A 198 -20.19 -17.28 -12.06
CA ASN A 198 -19.73 -15.99 -11.57
C ASN A 198 -18.20 -16.02 -11.43
N LEU A 199 -17.54 -15.35 -12.35
CA LEU A 199 -16.09 -15.24 -12.40
C LEU A 199 -15.65 -14.01 -11.61
N ARG A 200 -14.79 -14.24 -10.63
CA ARG A 200 -14.24 -13.21 -9.76
C ARG A 200 -12.76 -13.06 -10.05
N LEU A 201 -12.36 -11.92 -10.60
CA LEU A 201 -10.97 -11.65 -10.96
C LEU A 201 -10.34 -10.69 -9.96
N TYR A 202 -9.26 -11.12 -9.31
CA TYR A 202 -8.51 -10.34 -8.34
C TYR A 202 -7.10 -10.02 -8.87
N PRO A 203 -6.72 -8.74 -9.03
CA PRO A 203 -5.38 -8.38 -9.50
C PRO A 203 -4.35 -8.65 -8.40
N LEU A 204 -3.46 -9.64 -8.62
CA LEU A 204 -2.39 -9.96 -7.66
C LEU A 204 -1.21 -9.00 -7.80
N ASN A 205 -0.85 -8.65 -9.04
CA ASN A 205 0.21 -7.70 -9.37
C ASN A 205 0.01 -7.17 -10.80
N ALA A 206 0.91 -6.32 -11.27
CA ALA A 206 0.84 -5.72 -12.61
C ALA A 206 0.80 -6.75 -13.76
N ALA A 207 1.32 -7.97 -13.56
CA ALA A 207 1.44 -9.00 -14.59
C ALA A 207 0.42 -10.15 -14.48
N THR A 208 -0.17 -10.40 -13.30
CA THR A 208 -1.03 -11.57 -13.08
C THR A 208 -2.26 -11.26 -12.23
N SER A 209 -3.34 -11.97 -12.50
CA SER A 209 -4.60 -11.92 -11.75
C SER A 209 -5.05 -13.33 -11.36
N GLU A 210 -5.70 -13.44 -10.21
CA GLU A 210 -6.34 -14.66 -9.75
C GLU A 210 -7.80 -14.68 -10.20
N LEU A 211 -8.17 -15.68 -11.00
CA LEU A 211 -9.54 -15.97 -11.39
C LEU A 211 -10.11 -17.00 -10.41
N ARG A 212 -11.27 -16.70 -9.85
CA ARG A 212 -12.05 -17.62 -9.02
C ARG A 212 -13.40 -17.85 -9.66
N CYS A 213 -13.71 -19.10 -9.94
CA CYS A 213 -14.95 -19.50 -10.62
C CYS A 213 -15.97 -19.96 -9.58
N TRP A 214 -17.06 -19.24 -9.45
CA TRP A 214 -18.15 -19.55 -8.54
C TRP A 214 -19.38 -20.00 -9.32
N ARG A 215 -20.10 -20.99 -8.79
CA ARG A 215 -21.46 -21.32 -9.23
C ARG A 215 -22.38 -21.21 -8.05
N LYS A 216 -23.36 -20.30 -8.13
CA LYS A 216 -24.20 -19.93 -6.98
C LYS A 216 -23.30 -19.53 -5.80
N ASN A 217 -23.23 -20.38 -4.77
CA ASN A 217 -22.44 -20.15 -3.55
C ASN A 217 -21.29 -21.16 -3.37
N THR A 218 -20.95 -21.91 -4.41
CA THR A 218 -19.86 -22.91 -4.37
C THR A 218 -18.71 -22.44 -5.23
N LEU A 219 -17.51 -22.39 -4.64
CA LEU A 219 -16.28 -22.16 -5.38
C LEU A 219 -15.88 -23.46 -6.09
N LEU A 220 -15.73 -23.39 -7.41
CA LEU A 220 -15.44 -24.56 -8.24
C LEU A 220 -13.97 -24.65 -8.64
N ASP A 221 -13.36 -23.52 -8.99
CA ASP A 221 -11.98 -23.49 -9.49
C ASP A 221 -11.27 -22.16 -9.16
N ILE A 222 -9.96 -22.22 -8.97
CA ILE A 222 -9.08 -21.06 -8.76
C ILE A 222 -7.88 -21.19 -9.70
N ARG A 223 -7.62 -20.15 -10.51
CA ARG A 223 -6.48 -20.12 -11.44
C ARG A 223 -5.77 -18.78 -11.43
N ILE A 224 -4.48 -18.81 -11.71
CA ILE A 224 -3.70 -17.59 -11.94
C ILE A 224 -3.55 -17.40 -13.45
N LEU A 225 -3.95 -16.24 -13.93
CA LEU A 225 -3.87 -15.84 -15.34
C LEU A 225 -2.88 -14.69 -15.49
N LYS A 226 -2.20 -14.61 -16.63
CA LYS A 226 -1.40 -13.43 -16.97
C LYS A 226 -2.35 -12.33 -17.45
N ASN A 227 -2.11 -11.10 -17.03
CA ASN A 227 -2.91 -9.94 -17.45
C ASN A 227 -2.85 -9.70 -18.96
N ALA A 228 -1.75 -10.12 -19.61
CA ALA A 228 -1.63 -10.10 -21.07
C ALA A 228 -2.67 -10.99 -21.78
N ASP A 229 -3.04 -12.11 -21.15
CA ASP A 229 -4.08 -13.01 -21.66
C ASP A 229 -5.51 -12.46 -21.43
N LEU A 230 -5.65 -11.38 -20.64
CA LEU A 230 -6.91 -10.70 -20.33
C LEU A 230 -7.09 -9.39 -21.12
N LYS A 231 -6.21 -9.11 -22.09
CA LYS A 231 -6.26 -7.89 -22.92
C LYS A 231 -7.63 -7.71 -23.59
N GLY A 232 -8.21 -6.53 -23.44
CA GLY A 232 -9.51 -6.16 -24.04
C GLY A 232 -10.72 -6.42 -23.13
N VAL A 233 -10.52 -6.94 -21.91
CA VAL A 233 -11.54 -6.81 -20.87
C VAL A 233 -11.49 -5.36 -20.37
N HIS A 234 -12.33 -4.51 -20.96
CA HIS A 234 -12.61 -3.19 -20.41
C HIS A 234 -13.45 -3.41 -19.15
N PHE A 235 -12.97 -2.88 -18.02
CA PHE A 235 -13.66 -2.88 -16.74
C PHE A 235 -14.40 -1.58 -16.56
#